data_AF-A0A8K0QEM4-F1
#
_entry.id   AF-A0A8K0QEM4-F1
#
_cell.length_a   1.000
_cell.length_b   1.000
_cell.length_c   1.000
_cell.angle_alpha   90.00
_cell.angle_beta   90.00
_cell.angle_gamma   90.00
#
_symmetry.space_group_name_H-M   'P 1'
#
loop_
_entity.id
_entity.type
_entity.pdbx_description
1 polymer ?
#
loop_
_entity_poly.entity_id
_entity_poly.type
_entity_poly.pdbx_seq_one_letter_code
_entity_poly.pdbx_strand_id
1 'polypeptide(L)'
;MPQAFQQWFPQFAPYFSRILRDNCSSEYHDFLTLPDPWTNYHANMVVSCILGHFDESGKAQLAAASVLLGLLPTILGMVGSNTTEIGLLALRQPVFAFLLSLGAPVISPIRSFEYRDPFELLQLKKDDIRPFVNWRRLLYFVEYLVTFAAIGNVIHVIWQLSVSSLCAFSGSSQWLPAFWFGISVIPHFFGAYAVRLRFKNSEISIVKALLDELSFKKEQREVKLVYSPESKRYLVWSWLASAATVLHIVIGTVVLSSALFISPSDAVVVSLRFFISGVVCGIFLMFELHGMGKFVKT
;
A
#
# COMPACT_ATOMS: atom_id res chain seq x y z
N MET A 1 -12.81 8.67 -24.12
CA MET A 1 -11.68 9.53 -24.53
C MET A 1 -10.53 9.27 -23.57
N PRO A 2 -9.29 9.13 -24.06
CA PRO A 2 -8.14 8.97 -23.17
C PRO A 2 -7.97 10.22 -22.29
N GLN A 3 -7.81 10.03 -20.97
CA GLN A 3 -7.56 11.12 -20.01
C GLN A 3 -6.09 11.53 -19.95
N ALA A 4 -5.22 10.87 -20.74
CA ALA A 4 -3.79 11.15 -20.79
C ALA A 4 -3.50 12.56 -21.32
N PHE A 5 -2.41 13.17 -20.85
CA PHE A 5 -1.95 14.52 -21.26
C PHE A 5 -2.87 15.70 -20.90
N GLN A 6 -3.95 15.47 -20.14
CA GLN A 6 -4.87 16.53 -19.71
C GLN A 6 -4.48 17.17 -18.37
N GLN A 7 -3.85 16.40 -17.48
CA GLN A 7 -3.44 16.82 -16.16
C GLN A 7 -1.95 16.54 -15.95
N TRP A 8 -1.30 17.41 -15.20
CA TRP A 8 0.14 17.39 -14.96
C TRP A 8 0.44 17.64 -13.49
N PHE A 9 1.58 17.13 -13.03
CA PHE A 9 2.11 17.55 -11.74
C PHE A 9 2.52 19.03 -11.75
N PRO A 10 2.27 19.77 -10.65
CA PRO A 10 2.23 21.23 -10.66
C PRO A 10 3.58 21.88 -10.98
N GLN A 11 4.73 21.28 -10.62
CA GLN A 11 6.03 21.93 -10.80
C GLN A 11 6.35 22.18 -12.28
N PHE A 12 6.09 21.20 -13.15
CA PHE A 12 6.39 21.30 -14.59
C PHE A 12 5.15 21.45 -15.48
N ALA A 13 3.94 21.49 -14.89
CA ALA A 13 2.69 21.65 -15.63
C ALA A 13 2.71 22.81 -16.66
N PRO A 14 3.17 24.04 -16.35
CA PRO A 14 3.16 25.13 -17.31
C PRO A 14 4.06 24.87 -18.53
N TYR A 15 5.15 24.14 -18.34
CA TYR A 15 6.09 23.80 -19.41
C TYR A 15 5.52 22.72 -20.32
N PHE A 16 5.00 21.63 -19.75
CA PHE A 16 4.38 20.57 -20.53
C PHE A 16 3.16 21.06 -21.31
N SER A 17 2.28 21.85 -20.68
CA SER A 17 1.13 22.44 -21.36
C SER A 17 1.53 23.38 -22.50
N ARG A 18 2.61 24.16 -22.34
CA ARG A 18 3.11 25.05 -23.39
C ARG A 18 3.68 24.25 -24.56
N ILE A 19 4.55 23.29 -24.30
CA ILE A 19 5.16 22.44 -25.33
C ILE A 19 4.08 21.64 -26.08
N LEU A 20 3.12 21.06 -25.35
CA LEU A 20 2.03 20.31 -25.96
C LEU A 20 1.20 21.17 -26.93
N ARG A 21 0.90 22.41 -26.54
CA ARG A 21 0.09 23.33 -27.35
C ARG A 21 0.85 23.93 -28.52
N ASP A 22 2.09 24.37 -28.29
CA ASP A 22 2.83 25.22 -29.22
C ASP A 22 3.70 24.38 -30.19
N ASN A 23 4.14 23.18 -29.79
CA ASN A 23 5.07 22.35 -30.56
C ASN A 23 4.52 20.96 -30.91
N CYS A 24 3.74 20.32 -30.03
CA CYS A 24 3.33 18.92 -30.17
C CYS A 24 1.83 18.72 -30.41
N SER A 25 1.17 19.73 -31.00
CA SER A 25 -0.29 19.73 -31.18
C SER A 25 -0.76 18.73 -32.22
N SER A 26 0.06 18.46 -33.25
CA SER A 26 -0.18 17.43 -34.28
C SER A 26 -0.21 16.03 -33.69
N GLU A 27 0.83 15.65 -32.95
CA GLU A 27 0.98 14.34 -32.33
C GLU A 27 -0.13 14.10 -31.30
N TYR A 28 -0.51 15.14 -30.57
CA TYR A 28 -1.61 15.07 -29.62
C TYR A 28 -2.96 14.91 -30.31
N HIS A 29 -3.19 15.57 -31.44
CA HIS A 29 -4.39 15.38 -32.24
C HIS A 29 -4.49 13.96 -32.79
N ASP A 30 -3.38 13.41 -33.28
CA ASP A 30 -3.30 12.03 -33.77
C ASP A 30 -3.62 11.02 -32.66
N PHE A 31 -3.10 11.24 -31.45
CA PHE A 31 -3.42 10.44 -30.27
C PHE A 31 -4.93 10.44 -29.92
N LEU A 32 -5.64 11.53 -30.14
CA LEU A 32 -7.06 11.64 -29.82
C LEU A 32 -7.98 11.07 -30.90
N THR A 33 -7.56 11.10 -32.17
CA THR A 33 -8.43 10.86 -33.33
C THR A 33 -8.19 9.53 -34.02
N LEU A 34 -6.97 8.98 -33.97
CA LEU A 34 -6.63 7.74 -34.66
C LEU A 34 -7.14 6.51 -33.90
N PRO A 35 -7.58 5.46 -34.61
CA PRO A 35 -8.13 4.26 -34.00
C PRO A 35 -7.11 3.45 -33.17
N ASP A 36 -7.67 2.65 -32.25
CA ASP A 36 -7.04 2.10 -31.04
C ASP A 36 -5.90 1.05 -31.17
N PRO A 37 -5.64 0.32 -32.29
CA PRO A 37 -4.59 -0.70 -32.27
C PRO A 37 -3.18 -0.16 -32.01
N TRP A 38 -2.97 1.15 -32.10
CA TRP A 38 -1.68 1.81 -31.93
C TRP A 38 -1.68 2.91 -30.85
N THR A 39 -2.62 2.90 -29.91
CA THR A 39 -2.73 3.97 -28.88
C THR A 39 -1.45 4.17 -28.06
N ASN A 40 -0.72 3.08 -27.77
CA ASN A 40 0.59 3.17 -27.12
C ASN A 40 1.66 3.81 -28.01
N TYR A 41 1.63 3.56 -29.32
CA TYR A 41 2.55 4.19 -30.27
C TYR A 41 2.31 5.69 -30.34
N HIS A 42 1.05 6.13 -30.50
CA HIS A 42 0.70 7.55 -30.54
C HIS A 42 1.01 8.26 -29.21
N ALA A 43 0.74 7.62 -28.07
CA ALA A 43 1.13 8.15 -26.77
C ALA A 43 2.66 8.36 -26.67
N ASN A 44 3.45 7.39 -27.13
CA ASN A 44 4.91 7.49 -27.14
C ASN A 44 5.44 8.56 -28.10
N MET A 45 4.75 8.82 -29.22
CA MET A 45 5.10 9.94 -30.12
C MET A 45 4.89 11.29 -29.43
N VAL A 46 3.76 11.49 -28.74
CA VAL A 46 3.52 12.71 -27.94
C VAL A 46 4.59 12.85 -26.84
N VAL A 47 4.88 11.76 -26.12
CA VAL A 47 5.95 11.75 -25.10
C VAL A 47 7.29 12.17 -25.71
N SER A 48 7.66 11.59 -26.84
CA SER A 48 8.91 11.87 -27.54
C SER A 48 8.98 13.33 -28.02
N CYS A 49 7.88 13.89 -28.52
CA CYS A 49 7.83 15.30 -28.90
C CYS A 49 8.01 16.24 -27.70
N ILE A 50 7.27 15.98 -26.60
CA ILE A 50 7.38 16.80 -25.39
C ILE A 50 8.81 16.76 -24.86
N LEU A 51 9.38 15.56 -24.72
CA LEU A 51 10.76 15.41 -24.27
C LEU A 51 11.73 16.05 -25.26
N GLY A 52 11.53 15.94 -26.58
CA GLY A 52 12.38 16.59 -27.58
C GLY A 52 12.52 18.10 -27.40
N HIS A 53 11.47 18.77 -26.94
CA HIS A 53 11.44 20.22 -26.70
C HIS A 53 11.69 20.63 -25.24
N PHE A 54 11.83 19.67 -24.32
CA PHE A 54 12.16 19.94 -22.93
C PHE A 54 13.66 20.11 -22.75
N ASP A 55 14.09 20.93 -21.79
CA ASP A 55 15.49 21.18 -21.55
C ASP A 55 16.19 19.94 -20.95
N GLU A 56 17.49 19.76 -21.27
CA GLU A 56 18.26 18.61 -20.82
C GLU A 56 18.36 18.52 -19.29
N SER A 57 18.40 19.67 -18.59
CA SER A 57 18.38 19.70 -17.13
C SER A 57 17.04 19.20 -16.57
N GLY A 58 15.92 19.61 -17.17
CA GLY A 58 14.59 19.14 -16.86
C GLY A 58 14.45 17.64 -17.09
N LYS A 59 14.95 17.09 -18.20
CA LYS A 59 14.98 15.64 -18.45
C LYS A 59 15.75 14.88 -17.36
N ALA A 60 16.91 15.40 -16.96
CA ALA A 60 17.69 14.83 -15.87
C ALA A 60 16.92 14.84 -14.54
N GLN A 61 16.13 15.88 -14.27
CA GLN A 61 15.24 15.93 -13.10
C GLN A 61 14.11 14.90 -13.16
N LEU A 62 13.46 14.72 -14.32
CA LEU A 62 12.44 13.67 -14.50
C LEU A 62 13.02 12.27 -14.27
N ALA A 63 14.24 12.02 -14.76
CA ALA A 63 14.96 10.77 -14.51
C ALA A 63 15.32 10.59 -13.02
N ALA A 64 15.69 11.65 -12.30
CA ALA A 64 15.94 11.56 -10.86
C ALA A 64 14.64 11.23 -10.09
N ALA A 65 13.50 11.78 -10.51
CA ALA A 65 12.21 11.50 -9.90
C ALA A 65 11.78 10.03 -10.08
N SER A 66 12.01 9.44 -11.26
CA SER A 66 11.68 8.04 -11.52
C SER A 66 12.52 7.07 -10.67
N VAL A 67 13.77 7.40 -10.38
CA VAL A 67 14.61 6.64 -9.44
C VAL A 67 14.02 6.65 -8.03
N LEU A 68 13.62 7.83 -7.52
CA LEU A 68 12.99 7.95 -6.21
C LEU A 68 11.70 7.11 -6.13
N LEU A 69 10.83 7.24 -7.13
CA LEU A 69 9.59 6.47 -7.21
C LEU A 69 9.84 4.97 -7.34
N GLY A 70 10.87 4.55 -8.06
CA GLY A 70 11.25 3.14 -8.19
C GLY A 70 11.73 2.53 -6.87
N LEU A 71 12.42 3.31 -6.04
CA LEU A 71 12.87 2.90 -4.70
C LEU A 71 11.76 2.98 -3.64
N LEU A 72 10.68 3.73 -3.91
CA LEU A 72 9.61 3.99 -2.96
C LEU A 72 8.99 2.71 -2.34
N PRO A 73 8.66 1.63 -3.09
CA PRO A 73 8.15 0.40 -2.50
C PRO A 73 9.12 -0.23 -1.49
N THR A 74 10.42 -0.12 -1.72
CA THR A 74 11.44 -0.66 -0.80
C THR A 74 11.57 0.23 0.43
N ILE A 75 11.61 1.56 0.27
CA ILE A 75 11.68 2.53 1.37
C ILE A 75 10.46 2.38 2.29
N LEU A 76 9.26 2.30 1.70
CA LEU A 76 8.04 2.08 2.46
C LEU A 76 8.00 0.69 3.09
N GLY A 77 8.63 -0.33 2.49
CA GLY A 77 8.79 -1.65 3.07
C GLY A 77 9.58 -1.65 4.37
N MET A 78 10.49 -0.70 4.58
CA MET A 78 11.23 -0.57 5.85
C MET A 78 10.34 -0.11 7.02
N VAL A 79 9.23 0.54 6.72
CA VAL A 79 8.29 1.11 7.70
C VAL A 79 6.96 0.34 7.73
N GLY A 80 6.70 -0.41 6.67
CA GLY A 80 5.49 -1.20 6.48
C GLY A 80 5.31 -2.25 7.56
N SER A 81 4.06 -2.58 7.81
CA SER A 81 3.73 -3.65 8.75
C SER A 81 4.02 -5.01 8.17
N ASN A 82 4.37 -5.95 9.03
CA ASN A 82 4.60 -7.32 8.63
C ASN A 82 3.25 -8.05 8.40
N THR A 83 3.22 -8.97 7.44
CA THR A 83 2.10 -9.90 7.21
C THR A 83 1.71 -10.70 8.48
N THR A 84 2.68 -11.02 9.35
CA THR A 84 2.39 -11.71 10.63
C THR A 84 1.68 -10.80 11.64
N GLU A 85 2.06 -9.52 11.72
CA GLU A 85 1.47 -8.54 12.63
C GLU A 85 0.01 -8.25 12.25
N ILE A 86 -0.23 -7.97 10.96
CA ILE A 86 -1.58 -7.82 10.41
C ILE A 86 -2.39 -9.12 10.55
N GLY A 87 -1.75 -10.27 10.33
CA GLY A 87 -2.38 -11.57 10.49
C GLY A 87 -2.81 -11.90 11.92
N LEU A 88 -2.01 -11.49 12.91
CA LEU A 88 -2.35 -11.60 14.33
C LEU A 88 -3.57 -10.74 14.68
N LEU A 89 -3.56 -9.49 14.24
CA LEU A 89 -4.69 -8.58 14.44
C LEU A 89 -5.97 -9.13 13.78
N ALA A 90 -5.86 -9.69 12.58
CA ALA A 90 -6.97 -10.25 11.82
C ALA A 90 -7.68 -11.44 12.52
N LEU A 91 -7.04 -12.10 13.49
CA LEU A 91 -7.69 -13.14 14.29
C LEU A 91 -8.82 -12.58 15.16
N ARG A 92 -8.73 -11.31 15.55
CA ARG A 92 -9.68 -10.64 16.45
C ARG A 92 -10.46 -9.52 15.76
N GLN A 93 -9.79 -8.75 14.91
CA GLN A 93 -10.36 -7.59 14.21
C GLN A 93 -10.07 -7.68 12.71
N PRO A 94 -10.71 -8.62 12.00
CA PRO A 94 -10.50 -8.80 10.58
C PRO A 94 -10.83 -7.54 9.75
N VAL A 95 -11.86 -6.76 10.10
CA VAL A 95 -12.22 -5.56 9.32
C VAL A 95 -11.16 -4.49 9.52
N PHE A 96 -10.77 -4.22 10.76
CA PHE A 96 -9.73 -3.23 11.04
C PHE A 96 -8.38 -3.61 10.43
N ALA A 97 -7.98 -4.88 10.53
CA ALA A 97 -6.75 -5.38 9.89
C ALA A 97 -6.77 -5.18 8.37
N PHE A 98 -7.92 -5.43 7.73
CA PHE A 98 -8.10 -5.18 6.31
C PHE A 98 -8.00 -3.68 5.97
N LEU A 99 -8.65 -2.80 6.74
CA LEU A 99 -8.56 -1.36 6.55
C LEU A 99 -7.11 -0.85 6.71
N LEU A 100 -6.37 -1.34 7.70
CA LEU A 100 -4.95 -1.01 7.87
C LEU A 100 -4.10 -1.46 6.67
N SER A 101 -4.37 -2.64 6.11
CA SER A 101 -3.68 -3.10 4.89
C SER A 101 -3.96 -2.23 3.66
N LEU A 102 -5.16 -1.64 3.56
CA LEU A 102 -5.48 -0.66 2.51
C LEU A 102 -4.87 0.71 2.79
N GLY A 103 -4.76 1.12 4.05
CA GLY A 103 -4.18 2.40 4.45
C GLY A 103 -2.66 2.43 4.35
N ALA A 104 -2.01 1.26 4.39
CA ALA A 104 -0.58 1.08 4.22
C ALA A 104 -0.33 0.00 3.15
N PRO A 105 -0.35 0.35 1.85
CA PRO A 105 -0.23 -0.62 0.76
C PRO A 105 1.21 -1.14 0.58
N VAL A 106 2.00 -1.18 1.66
CA VAL A 106 3.38 -1.63 1.65
C VAL A 106 3.67 -2.52 2.84
N ILE A 107 4.32 -3.63 2.53
CA ILE A 107 4.55 -4.74 3.45
C ILE A 107 6.05 -4.83 3.71
N SER A 108 6.42 -4.98 4.99
CA SER A 108 7.82 -5.25 5.32
C SER A 108 8.21 -6.64 4.83
N PRO A 109 9.23 -6.76 3.96
CA PRO A 109 9.73 -8.07 3.55
C PRO A 109 10.36 -8.77 4.76
N ILE A 110 9.92 -9.98 5.02
CA ILE A 110 10.64 -10.90 5.91
C ILE A 110 11.45 -11.84 5.03
N ARG A 111 12.62 -12.28 5.51
CA ARG A 111 13.34 -13.37 4.86
C ARG A 111 12.47 -14.62 4.79
N SER A 112 12.41 -15.22 3.60
CA SER A 112 11.80 -16.54 3.43
C SER A 112 12.44 -17.50 4.42
N PHE A 113 11.62 -18.21 5.20
CA PHE A 113 12.01 -19.16 6.26
C PHE A 113 12.48 -18.57 7.59
N GLU A 114 12.60 -17.24 7.72
CA GLU A 114 12.85 -16.58 9.01
C GLU A 114 11.51 -16.09 9.57
N TYR A 115 10.85 -16.94 10.35
CA TYR A 115 9.53 -16.64 10.88
C TYR A 115 9.65 -15.94 12.24
N ARG A 116 9.20 -14.69 12.34
CA ARG A 116 8.98 -14.06 13.65
C ARG A 116 7.94 -14.89 14.40
N ASP A 117 8.29 -15.33 15.61
CA ASP A 117 7.32 -16.02 16.44
C ASP A 117 6.20 -15.03 16.79
N PRO A 118 4.94 -15.29 16.41
CA PRO A 118 3.82 -14.42 16.76
C PRO A 118 3.71 -14.21 18.28
N PHE A 119 4.27 -15.13 19.07
CA PHE A 119 4.32 -15.02 20.52
C PHE A 119 5.28 -13.95 21.02
N GLU A 120 6.47 -13.80 20.43
CA GLU A 120 7.41 -12.71 20.78
C GLU A 120 6.79 -11.33 20.52
N LEU A 121 5.98 -11.20 19.46
CA LEU A 121 5.24 -9.98 19.15
C LEU A 121 4.16 -9.66 20.20
N LEU A 122 3.58 -10.67 20.85
CA LEU A 122 2.58 -10.51 21.91
C LEU A 122 3.21 -10.31 23.29
N GLN A 123 4.47 -10.71 23.46
CA GLN A 123 5.25 -10.53 24.69
C GLN A 123 5.86 -9.12 24.83
N LEU A 124 5.67 -8.23 23.85
CA LEU A 124 6.07 -6.83 23.92
C LEU A 124 5.68 -6.26 25.30
N LYS A 125 6.75 -5.91 26.03
CA LYS A 125 6.86 -5.55 27.44
C LYS A 125 5.52 -5.26 28.13
N LYS A 126 5.24 -6.00 29.22
CA LYS A 126 4.20 -5.70 30.24
C LYS A 126 4.50 -4.36 30.95
N ASP A 127 4.70 -3.28 30.19
CA ASP A 127 4.70 -1.94 30.75
C ASP A 127 3.24 -1.56 30.99
N ASP A 128 2.99 -1.06 32.20
CA ASP A 128 1.69 -0.91 32.84
C ASP A 128 0.89 0.29 32.27
N ILE A 129 0.85 0.43 30.94
CA ILE A 129 0.03 1.45 30.26
C ILE A 129 -1.42 1.06 30.50
N ARG A 130 -2.03 1.59 31.56
CA ARG A 130 -3.44 1.37 31.86
C ARG A 130 -4.26 1.87 30.67
N PRO A 131 -5.11 1.02 30.04
CA PRO A 131 -5.97 1.49 28.97
C PRO A 131 -6.85 2.61 29.53
N PHE A 132 -7.07 3.67 28.76
CA PHE A 132 -8.05 4.71 29.08
C PHE A 132 -9.45 4.10 28.96
N VAL A 133 -9.87 3.31 29.95
CA VAL A 133 -11.10 2.51 29.94
C VAL A 133 -12.32 3.38 29.63
N ASN A 134 -12.33 4.61 30.14
CA ASN A 134 -13.45 5.55 29.96
C ASN A 134 -13.52 6.17 28.56
N TRP A 135 -12.41 6.24 27.83
CA TRP A 135 -12.33 6.87 26.51
C TRP A 135 -12.22 5.85 25.38
N ARG A 136 -12.36 4.56 25.68
CA ARG A 136 -12.07 3.48 24.74
C ARG A 136 -12.96 3.49 23.50
N ARG A 137 -14.26 3.79 23.63
CA ARG A 137 -15.15 3.95 22.46
C ARG A 137 -14.73 5.14 21.59
N LEU A 138 -14.28 6.23 22.20
CA LEU A 138 -13.79 7.38 21.45
C LEU A 138 -12.46 7.04 20.76
N LEU A 139 -11.55 6.34 21.43
CA LEU A 139 -10.30 5.87 20.83
C LEU A 139 -10.58 5.00 19.61
N TYR A 140 -11.51 4.04 19.70
CA TYR A 140 -11.93 3.26 18.54
C TYR A 140 -12.50 4.11 17.41
N PHE A 141 -13.37 5.05 17.74
CA PHE A 141 -13.93 5.96 16.75
C PHE A 141 -12.83 6.76 16.03
N VAL A 142 -11.85 7.27 16.80
CA VAL A 142 -10.70 8.02 16.27
C VAL A 142 -9.80 7.12 15.42
N GLU A 143 -9.49 5.90 15.84
CA GLU A 143 -8.71 4.93 15.07
C GLU A 143 -9.32 4.66 13.70
N TYR A 144 -10.63 4.37 13.64
CA TYR A 144 -11.31 4.15 12.36
C TYR A 144 -11.33 5.41 11.52
N LEU A 145 -11.65 6.57 12.10
CA LEU A 145 -11.69 7.85 11.36
C LEU A 145 -10.33 8.17 10.73
N VAL A 146 -9.25 8.05 11.49
CA VAL A 146 -7.89 8.32 11.00
C VAL A 146 -7.46 7.26 9.99
N THR A 147 -7.83 5.99 10.18
CA THR A 147 -7.54 4.92 9.20
C THR A 147 -8.27 5.18 7.88
N PHE A 148 -9.55 5.59 7.91
CA PHE A 148 -10.27 5.99 6.70
C PHE A 148 -9.64 7.21 6.01
N ALA A 149 -9.16 8.19 6.78
CA ALA A 149 -8.43 9.32 6.23
C ALA A 149 -7.11 8.88 5.57
N ALA A 150 -6.38 7.93 6.17
CA ALA A 150 -5.15 7.37 5.60
C ALA A 150 -5.42 6.61 4.29
N ILE A 151 -6.48 5.81 4.23
CA ILE A 151 -6.95 5.14 3.00
C ILE A 151 -7.33 6.18 1.94
N GLY A 152 -8.11 7.19 2.30
CA GLY A 152 -8.50 8.28 1.40
C GLY A 152 -7.30 9.01 0.83
N ASN A 153 -6.28 9.29 1.65
CA ASN A 153 -5.02 9.88 1.20
C ASN A 153 -4.29 8.96 0.21
N VAL A 154 -4.17 7.66 0.51
CA VAL A 154 -3.53 6.70 -0.40
C VAL A 154 -4.26 6.61 -1.74
N ILE A 155 -5.58 6.47 -1.71
CA ILE A 155 -6.42 6.42 -2.92
C ILE A 155 -6.25 7.71 -3.74
N HIS A 156 -6.25 8.88 -3.08
CA HIS A 156 -6.05 10.15 -3.74
C HIS A 156 -4.67 10.24 -4.40
N VAL A 157 -3.60 9.79 -3.72
CA VAL A 157 -2.25 9.80 -4.27
C VAL A 157 -2.12 8.86 -5.47
N ILE A 158 -2.73 7.66 -5.39
CA ILE A 158 -2.75 6.72 -6.51
C ILE A 158 -3.51 7.29 -7.70
N TRP A 159 -4.69 7.86 -7.45
CA TRP A 159 -5.47 8.53 -8.49
C TRP A 159 -4.66 9.66 -9.14
N GLN A 160 -4.01 10.51 -8.33
CA GLN A 160 -3.16 11.59 -8.81
C GLN A 160 -2.01 11.08 -9.68
N LEU A 161 -1.32 10.01 -9.26
CA LEU A 161 -0.28 9.35 -10.07
C LEU A 161 -0.87 8.83 -11.39
N SER A 162 -2.02 8.16 -11.35
CA SER A 162 -2.67 7.60 -12.54
C SER A 162 -3.07 8.65 -13.60
N VAL A 163 -3.53 9.83 -13.18
CA VAL A 163 -4.03 10.86 -14.11
C VAL A 163 -2.97 11.91 -14.46
N SER A 164 -2.00 12.16 -13.59
CA SER A 164 -0.98 13.22 -13.75
C SER A 164 0.39 12.69 -14.22
N SER A 165 0.56 11.37 -14.30
CA SER A 165 1.75 10.72 -14.88
C SER A 165 1.37 9.72 -15.96
N LEU A 166 2.35 9.33 -16.77
CA LEU A 166 2.18 8.32 -17.81
C LEU A 166 3.16 7.17 -17.59
N CYS A 167 2.72 5.93 -17.79
CA CYS A 167 3.58 4.77 -17.66
C CYS A 167 4.33 4.52 -18.98
N ALA A 168 5.66 4.52 -18.94
CA ALA A 168 6.51 4.37 -20.14
C ALA A 168 6.24 3.09 -20.95
N PHE A 169 5.88 1.98 -20.28
CA PHE A 169 5.62 0.69 -20.94
C PHE A 169 4.19 0.53 -21.47
N SER A 170 3.27 1.39 -21.05
CA SER A 170 1.86 1.34 -21.45
C SER A 170 1.25 2.74 -21.37
N GLY A 171 1.61 3.57 -22.35
CA GLY A 171 1.22 4.98 -22.42
C GLY A 171 -0.30 5.20 -22.46
N SER A 172 -1.09 4.18 -22.81
CA SER A 172 -2.56 4.22 -22.77
C SER A 172 -3.16 3.75 -21.43
N SER A 173 -2.41 3.02 -20.60
CA SER A 173 -2.94 2.37 -19.39
C SER A 173 -2.62 3.16 -18.12
N GLN A 174 -3.60 3.94 -17.66
CA GLN A 174 -3.51 4.74 -16.43
C GLN A 174 -3.77 3.93 -15.16
N TRP A 175 -4.25 2.69 -15.28
CA TRP A 175 -4.69 1.86 -14.16
C TRP A 175 -3.55 1.11 -13.45
N LEU A 176 -2.31 1.19 -13.93
CA LEU A 176 -1.18 0.44 -13.38
C LEU A 176 -0.86 0.77 -11.91
N PRO A 177 -0.79 2.05 -11.47
CA PRO A 177 -0.64 2.37 -10.05
C PRO A 177 -1.81 1.84 -9.19
N ALA A 178 -3.04 1.91 -9.71
CA ALA A 178 -4.22 1.37 -9.05
C ALA A 178 -4.19 -0.16 -8.94
N PHE A 179 -3.65 -0.84 -9.95
CA PHE A 179 -3.42 -2.29 -9.91
C PHE A 179 -2.41 -2.66 -8.84
N TRP A 180 -1.25 -1.99 -8.81
CA TRP A 180 -0.24 -2.18 -7.77
C TRP A 180 -0.81 -2.02 -6.35
N PHE A 181 -1.66 -1.02 -6.17
CA PHE A 181 -2.40 -0.83 -4.91
C PHE A 181 -3.36 -1.98 -4.62
N GLY A 182 -4.18 -2.40 -5.58
CA GLY A 182 -5.16 -3.48 -5.39
C GLY A 182 -4.52 -4.81 -5.02
N ILE A 183 -3.37 -5.14 -5.62
CA ILE A 183 -2.64 -6.39 -5.30
C ILE A 183 -1.93 -6.36 -3.94
N SER A 184 -1.83 -5.21 -3.26
CA SER A 184 -1.17 -5.09 -1.94
C SER A 184 -1.87 -5.87 -0.83
N VAL A 185 -3.16 -6.20 -0.99
CA VAL A 185 -3.93 -6.98 -0.01
C VAL A 185 -3.54 -8.47 -0.03
N ILE A 186 -3.05 -8.97 -1.17
CA ILE A 186 -2.79 -10.41 -1.38
C ILE A 186 -1.76 -10.98 -0.38
N PRO A 187 -0.60 -10.33 -0.15
CA PRO A 187 0.38 -10.83 0.83
C PRO A 187 -0.16 -10.84 2.26
N HIS A 188 -0.98 -9.85 2.64
CA HIS A 188 -1.64 -9.83 3.95
C HIS A 188 -2.66 -10.95 4.10
N PHE A 189 -3.39 -11.30 3.03
CA PHE A 189 -4.30 -12.44 3.05
C PHE A 189 -3.57 -13.77 3.29
N PHE A 190 -2.47 -14.00 2.57
CA PHE A 190 -1.65 -15.21 2.78
C PHE A 190 -1.04 -15.25 4.19
N GLY A 191 -0.55 -14.12 4.70
CA GLY A 191 -0.02 -14.03 6.05
C GLY A 191 -1.07 -14.26 7.13
N ALA A 192 -2.25 -13.65 7.00
CA ALA A 192 -3.36 -13.85 7.93
C ALA A 192 -3.83 -15.31 7.95
N TYR A 193 -3.90 -15.96 6.78
CA TYR A 193 -4.23 -17.38 6.70
C TYR A 193 -3.15 -18.26 7.34
N ALA A 194 -1.87 -17.96 7.10
CA ALA A 194 -0.76 -18.67 7.73
C ALA A 194 -0.81 -18.56 9.27
N VAL A 195 -1.01 -17.35 9.80
CA VAL A 195 -1.16 -17.11 11.25
C VAL A 195 -2.35 -17.91 11.81
N ARG A 196 -3.49 -17.93 11.11
CA ARG A 196 -4.66 -18.71 11.52
C ARG A 196 -4.38 -20.22 11.63
N LEU A 197 -3.53 -20.78 10.77
CA LEU A 197 -3.13 -22.20 10.85
C LEU A 197 -2.25 -22.51 12.07
N ARG A 198 -1.54 -21.52 12.61
CA ARG A 198 -0.64 -21.68 13.77
C ARG A 198 -1.41 -21.71 15.10
N PHE A 199 -2.62 -21.12 15.12
CA PHE A 199 -3.49 -21.11 16.29
C PHE A 199 -4.63 -22.12 16.15
N LYS A 200 -4.55 -23.22 16.90
CA LYS A 200 -5.55 -24.29 16.90
C LYS A 200 -6.69 -23.92 17.85
N ASN A 201 -7.54 -22.97 17.45
CA ASN A 201 -8.70 -22.58 18.25
C ASN A 201 -10.03 -23.03 17.63
N SER A 202 -10.79 -23.85 18.36
CA SER A 202 -12.12 -24.34 17.97
C SER A 202 -13.21 -23.26 18.03
N GLU A 203 -12.95 -22.11 18.69
CA GLU A 203 -13.97 -21.08 18.93
C GLU A 203 -13.88 -19.81 18.07
N ILE A 204 -12.76 -19.55 17.39
CA ILE A 204 -12.56 -18.33 16.58
C ILE A 204 -13.08 -18.57 15.15
N SER A 205 -14.41 -18.64 15.02
CA SER A 205 -15.05 -18.53 13.71
C SER A 205 -14.88 -17.10 13.18
N ILE A 206 -14.49 -16.93 11.91
CA ILE A 206 -14.36 -15.61 11.26
C ILE A 206 -15.66 -14.83 11.39
N VAL A 207 -16.80 -15.52 11.26
CA VAL A 207 -18.13 -14.91 11.38
C VAL A 207 -18.37 -14.36 12.78
N LYS A 208 -17.94 -15.09 13.83
CA LYS A 208 -18.03 -14.60 15.20
C LYS A 208 -17.12 -13.40 15.42
N ALA A 209 -15.88 -13.45 14.93
CA ALA A 209 -14.95 -12.32 15.02
C ALA A 209 -15.50 -11.06 14.32
N LEU A 210 -16.11 -11.20 13.15
CA LEU A 210 -16.77 -10.10 12.42
C LEU A 210 -17.95 -9.51 13.21
N LEU A 211 -18.82 -10.37 13.75
CA LEU A 211 -19.96 -9.94 14.55
C LEU A 211 -19.53 -9.26 15.86
N ASP A 212 -18.50 -9.80 16.51
CA ASP A 212 -17.95 -9.27 17.75
C ASP A 212 -17.31 -7.89 17.51
N GLU A 213 -16.57 -7.72 16.41
CA GLU A 213 -15.99 -6.45 15.98
C GLU A 213 -17.07 -5.39 15.70
N LEU A 214 -18.10 -5.74 14.92
CA LEU A 214 -19.24 -4.87 14.63
C LEU A 214 -20.05 -4.49 15.88
N SER A 215 -20.10 -5.37 16.88
CA SER A 215 -20.79 -5.11 18.14
C SER A 215 -19.98 -4.26 19.13
N PHE A 216 -18.74 -3.89 18.79
CA PHE A 216 -17.79 -3.18 19.66
C PHE A 216 -17.58 -3.85 21.04
N LYS A 217 -17.92 -5.15 21.19
CA LYS A 217 -17.78 -5.91 22.44
C LYS A 217 -16.35 -6.44 22.59
N LYS A 218 -15.40 -5.52 22.67
CA LYS A 218 -13.97 -5.85 22.64
C LYS A 218 -13.42 -6.37 23.97
N GLU A 219 -14.14 -6.25 25.09
CA GLU A 219 -13.55 -6.38 26.43
C GLU A 219 -13.51 -7.81 27.02
N GLN A 220 -14.33 -8.77 26.56
CA GLN A 220 -14.70 -9.90 27.46
C GLN A 220 -14.23 -11.31 27.09
N ARG A 221 -13.46 -11.51 26.01
CA ARG A 221 -12.90 -12.84 25.72
C ARG A 221 -11.39 -12.85 25.88
N GLU A 222 -10.95 -13.39 27.01
CA GLU A 222 -9.61 -13.99 27.11
C GLU A 222 -9.52 -15.06 26.01
N VAL A 223 -8.62 -14.86 25.06
CA VAL A 223 -8.37 -15.84 24.00
C VAL A 223 -7.18 -16.66 24.44
N LYS A 224 -7.43 -17.90 24.87
CA LYS A 224 -6.36 -18.88 25.04
C LYS A 224 -5.84 -19.23 23.65
N LEU A 225 -4.68 -18.69 23.30
CA LEU A 225 -4.00 -19.01 22.05
C LEU A 225 -3.17 -20.27 22.28
N VAL A 226 -3.72 -21.43 21.92
CA VAL A 226 -2.98 -22.69 21.98
C VAL A 226 -2.11 -22.80 20.73
N TYR A 227 -0.80 -22.76 20.94
CA TYR A 227 0.20 -22.93 19.90
C TYR A 227 0.13 -24.34 19.32
N SER A 228 0.05 -24.45 17.99
CA SER A 228 0.20 -25.72 17.28
C SER A 228 1.62 -25.84 16.74
N PRO A 229 2.24 -27.03 16.79
CA PRO A 229 3.51 -27.27 16.11
C PRO A 229 3.38 -26.98 14.60
N GLU A 230 4.51 -26.60 13.99
CA GLU A 230 4.57 -26.21 12.59
C GLU A 230 3.96 -27.26 11.66
N SER A 231 2.93 -26.87 10.92
CA SER A 231 2.31 -27.73 9.92
C SER A 231 2.90 -27.47 8.53
N LYS A 232 2.94 -28.49 7.67
CA LYS A 232 3.33 -28.31 6.26
C LYS A 232 2.50 -27.22 5.56
N ARG A 233 1.23 -27.08 5.94
CA ARG A 233 0.34 -26.02 5.42
C ARG A 233 0.80 -24.64 5.85
N TYR A 234 1.14 -24.46 7.13
CA TYR A 234 1.68 -23.20 7.64
C TYR A 234 2.92 -22.76 6.86
N LEU A 235 3.85 -23.69 6.61
CA LEU A 235 5.08 -23.41 5.85
C LEU A 235 4.77 -22.92 4.43
N VAL A 236 3.86 -23.61 3.72
CA VAL A 236 3.47 -23.23 2.34
C VAL A 236 2.84 -21.83 2.29
N TRP A 237 1.88 -21.53 3.16
CA TRP A 237 1.21 -20.22 3.15
C TRP A 237 2.12 -19.09 3.59
N SER A 238 3.01 -19.34 4.54
CA SER A 238 4.01 -18.34 4.95
C SER A 238 5.03 -18.08 3.85
N TRP A 239 5.44 -19.12 3.11
CA TRP A 239 6.29 -18.97 1.92
C TRP A 239 5.57 -18.18 0.81
N LEU A 240 4.29 -18.46 0.55
CA LEU A 240 3.47 -17.71 -0.40
C LEU A 240 3.34 -16.23 0.01
N ALA A 241 3.16 -15.93 1.29
CA ALA A 241 3.11 -14.55 1.79
C ALA A 241 4.43 -13.81 1.56
N SER A 242 5.57 -14.47 1.84
CA SER A 242 6.90 -13.91 1.56
C SER A 242 7.12 -13.67 0.06
N ALA A 243 6.86 -14.68 -0.77
CA ALA A 243 7.00 -14.59 -2.23
C ALA A 243 6.10 -13.50 -2.83
N ALA A 244 4.85 -13.41 -2.37
CA ALA A 244 3.91 -12.37 -2.79
C ALA A 244 4.36 -10.97 -2.34
N THR A 245 4.98 -10.83 -1.17
CA THR A 245 5.56 -9.56 -0.70
C THR A 245 6.70 -9.11 -1.61
N VAL A 246 7.64 -10.01 -1.95
CA VAL A 246 8.74 -9.70 -2.87
C VAL A 246 8.20 -9.32 -4.25
N LEU A 247 7.23 -10.09 -4.77
CA LEU A 247 6.63 -9.81 -6.07
C LEU A 247 5.89 -8.45 -6.06
N HIS A 248 5.18 -8.12 -4.98
CA HIS A 248 4.50 -6.84 -4.82
C HIS A 248 5.48 -5.65 -4.87
N ILE A 249 6.62 -5.76 -4.17
CA ILE A 249 7.68 -4.75 -4.18
C ILE A 249 8.24 -4.59 -5.61
N VAL A 250 8.56 -5.69 -6.29
CA VAL A 250 9.09 -5.68 -7.66
C VAL A 250 8.10 -5.03 -8.64
N ILE A 251 6.82 -5.43 -8.58
CA ILE A 251 5.78 -4.84 -9.42
C ILE A 251 5.65 -3.34 -9.14
N GLY A 252 5.67 -2.94 -7.86
CA GLY A 252 5.67 -1.53 -7.47
C GLY A 252 6.84 -0.77 -8.04
N THR A 253 8.04 -1.32 -7.98
CA THR A 253 9.26 -0.68 -8.49
C THR A 253 9.15 -0.48 -10.00
N VAL A 254 8.70 -1.49 -10.74
CA VAL A 254 8.51 -1.38 -12.20
C VAL A 254 7.43 -0.35 -12.54
N VAL A 255 6.27 -0.40 -11.88
CA VAL A 255 5.15 0.50 -12.16
C VAL A 255 5.52 1.95 -11.82
N LEU A 256 6.05 2.21 -10.62
CA LEU A 256 6.32 3.56 -10.15
C LEU A 256 7.56 4.19 -10.82
N SER A 257 8.60 3.41 -11.13
CA SER A 257 9.73 3.92 -11.92
C SER A 257 9.37 4.21 -13.38
N SER A 258 8.30 3.60 -13.90
CA SER A 258 7.81 3.88 -15.24
C SER A 258 7.01 5.18 -15.35
N ALA A 259 6.72 5.85 -14.22
CA ALA A 259 5.95 7.10 -14.20
C ALA A 259 6.77 8.26 -14.77
N LEU A 260 6.29 8.80 -15.90
CA LEU A 260 6.84 9.95 -16.60
C LEU A 260 6.15 11.26 -16.17
N PHE A 261 6.78 12.39 -16.50
CA PHE A 261 6.24 13.75 -16.28
C PHE A 261 5.98 14.12 -14.81
N ILE A 262 6.73 13.52 -13.89
CA ILE A 262 6.76 13.91 -12.49
C ILE A 262 8.10 14.54 -12.14
N SER A 263 8.06 15.67 -11.45
CA SER A 263 9.26 16.34 -10.96
C SER A 263 9.80 15.68 -9.69
N PRO A 264 11.08 15.90 -9.32
CA PRO A 264 11.61 15.42 -8.05
C PRO A 264 10.84 15.95 -6.83
N SER A 265 10.42 17.23 -6.84
CA SER A 265 9.68 17.81 -5.71
C SER A 265 8.31 17.14 -5.55
N ASP A 266 7.60 16.94 -6.66
CA ASP A 266 6.30 16.28 -6.65
C ASP A 266 6.41 14.81 -6.24
N ALA A 267 7.45 14.12 -6.71
CA ALA A 267 7.76 12.74 -6.31
C ALA A 267 8.03 12.63 -4.81
N VAL A 268 8.75 13.59 -4.20
CA VAL A 268 8.96 13.64 -2.75
C VAL A 268 7.64 13.85 -2.01
N VAL A 269 6.77 14.76 -2.46
CA VAL A 269 5.46 14.98 -1.84
C VAL A 269 4.60 13.72 -1.89
N VAL A 270 4.55 13.05 -3.05
CA VAL A 270 3.86 11.76 -3.21
C VAL A 270 4.43 10.71 -2.26
N SER A 271 5.75 10.60 -2.19
CA SER A 271 6.45 9.64 -1.32
C SER A 271 6.14 9.88 0.16
N LEU A 272 6.18 11.14 0.59
CA LEU A 272 5.86 11.53 1.97
C LEU A 272 4.41 11.22 2.33
N ARG A 273 3.46 11.43 1.41
CA ARG A 273 2.05 11.09 1.66
C ARG A 273 1.85 9.60 1.88
N PHE A 274 2.48 8.75 1.08
CA PHE A 274 2.46 7.30 1.32
C PHE A 274 3.12 6.94 2.64
N PHE A 275 4.28 7.53 2.94
CA PHE A 275 5.03 7.29 4.17
C PHE A 275 4.20 7.62 5.41
N ILE A 276 3.55 8.79 5.44
CA ILE A 276 2.73 9.23 6.56
C ILE A 276 1.55 8.28 6.78
N SER A 277 0.83 7.89 5.72
CA SER A 277 -0.25 6.90 5.84
C SER A 277 0.26 5.56 6.39
N GLY A 278 1.42 5.09 5.90
CA GLY A 278 2.06 3.88 6.38
C GLY A 278 2.43 3.93 7.86
N VAL A 279 3.08 5.01 8.31
CA VAL A 279 3.43 5.22 9.72
C VAL A 279 2.20 5.26 10.61
N VAL A 280 1.16 6.01 10.21
CA VAL A 280 -0.08 6.15 10.98
C VAL A 280 -0.78 4.80 11.14
N CYS A 281 -0.92 4.02 10.07
CA CYS A 281 -1.48 2.67 10.14
C CYS A 281 -0.60 1.74 10.99
N GLY A 282 0.73 1.84 10.89
CA GLY A 282 1.66 1.07 11.71
C GLY A 282 1.56 1.38 13.20
N ILE A 283 1.37 2.65 13.59
CA ILE A 283 1.16 3.07 14.97
C ILE A 283 -0.11 2.42 15.54
N PHE A 284 -1.22 2.44 14.81
CA PHE A 284 -2.46 1.82 15.27
C PHE A 284 -2.38 0.30 15.33
N LEU A 285 -1.71 -0.32 14.36
CA LEU A 285 -1.45 -1.76 14.41
C LEU A 285 -0.69 -2.12 15.69
N MET A 286 0.41 -1.42 15.97
CA MET A 286 1.21 -1.67 17.16
C MET A 286 0.41 -1.41 18.43
N PHE A 287 -0.36 -0.33 18.50
CA PHE A 287 -1.24 -0.03 19.64
C PHE A 287 -2.21 -1.19 19.93
N GLU A 288 -2.84 -1.74 18.89
CA GLU A 288 -3.78 -2.83 19.03
C GLU A 288 -3.13 -4.18 19.36
N LEU A 289 -1.96 -4.48 18.79
CA LEU A 289 -1.19 -5.68 19.14
C LEU A 289 -0.73 -5.66 20.61
N HIS A 290 -0.29 -4.51 21.13
CA HIS A 290 0.02 -4.34 22.55
C HIS A 290 -1.23 -4.55 23.42
N GLY A 291 -2.39 -4.07 22.96
CA GLY A 291 -3.67 -4.32 23.59
C GLY A 291 -4.00 -5.81 23.66
N MET A 292 -3.72 -6.57 22.59
CA MET A 292 -3.96 -8.02 22.52
C MET A 292 -3.05 -8.82 23.46
N GLY A 293 -1.78 -8.46 23.61
CA GLY A 293 -0.82 -9.16 24.49
C GLY A 293 -1.29 -9.31 25.94
N LYS A 294 -2.10 -8.36 26.44
CA LYS A 294 -2.68 -8.42 27.80
C LYS A 294 -3.70 -9.53 28.01
N PHE A 295 -4.31 -10.04 26.94
CA PHE A 295 -5.40 -11.02 26.99
C PHE A 295 -4.97 -12.43 26.59
N VAL A 296 -3.68 -12.62 26.29
CA VAL A 296 -3.10 -13.91 25.96
C VAL A 296 -2.53 -14.52 27.24
N LYS A 297 -3.23 -15.53 27.79
CA LYS A 297 -2.68 -16.39 28.83
C LYS A 297 -1.89 -17.51 28.16
N THR A 298 -0.61 -17.58 28.48
CA THR A 298 0.29 -18.73 28.26
C THR A 298 -0.16 -19.93 29.07
#